data_AF-A0A498G837-F1
#
_entry.id   AF-A0A498G837-F1
#
_cell.length_a   1.000
_cell.length_b   1.000
_cell.length_c   1.000
_cell.angle_alpha   90.00
_cell.angle_beta   90.00
_cell.angle_gamma   90.00
#
_symmetry.space_group_name_H-M   'P 1'
#
loop_
_entity.id
_entity.type
_entity.pdbx_description
1 polymer ?
#
loop_
_entity_poly.entity_id
_entity_poly.type
_entity_poly.pdbx_seq_one_letter_code
_entity_poly.pdbx_strand_id
1 'polypeptide(L)' 'MISTKTYHEAALTLRDDDYEGDRLGGRSNVLRWSLATLTSAADVDHYLTSLVDDHTEAVANQEIDYISS' A
#
# COMPACT_ATOMS: atom_id res chain seq x y z
N MET A 1 -17.92 6.23 -9.75
CA MET A 1 -18.21 5.02 -8.95
C MET A 1 -17.37 3.89 -9.49
N ILE A 2 -16.39 3.43 -8.72
CA ILE A 2 -15.48 2.35 -9.13
C ILE A 2 -16.25 1.04 -8.96
N SER A 3 -16.38 0.24 -10.01
CA SER A 3 -17.09 -1.05 -9.96
C SER A 3 -16.33 -2.04 -9.08
N THR A 4 -17.01 -3.01 -8.46
CA THR A 4 -16.42 -4.11 -7.68
C THR A 4 -15.25 -4.78 -8.41
N LYS A 5 -15.34 -4.87 -9.74
CA LYS A 5 -14.32 -5.47 -10.62
C LYS A 5 -13.05 -4.62 -10.72
N THR A 6 -13.20 -3.30 -10.71
CA THR A 6 -12.12 -2.34 -10.85
C THR A 6 -11.28 -2.21 -9.56
N TYR A 7 -11.82 -2.60 -8.39
CA TYR A 7 -11.05 -2.62 -7.14
C TYR A 7 -9.88 -3.61 -7.22
N HIS A 8 -10.14 -4.88 -7.53
CA HIS A 8 -9.05 -5.87 -7.59
C HIS A 8 -8.04 -5.58 -8.70
N GLU A 9 -8.50 -5.07 -9.85
CA GLU A 9 -7.61 -4.76 -10.99
C GLU A 9 -6.71 -3.54 -10.73
N ALA A 10 -7.13 -2.62 -9.85
CA ALA A 10 -6.38 -1.42 -9.53
C ALA A 10 -5.56 -1.50 -8.24
N ALA A 11 -5.61 -2.64 -7.53
CA ALA A 11 -4.79 -2.88 -6.35
C ALA A 11 -3.35 -3.19 -6.78
N LEU A 12 -2.36 -2.62 -6.09
CA LEU A 12 -0.96 -2.95 -6.31
C LEU A 12 -0.61 -4.19 -5.49
N THR A 13 -0.25 -5.29 -6.18
CA THR A 13 0.17 -6.53 -5.51
C THR A 13 1.61 -6.43 -5.02
N LEU A 14 1.81 -6.72 -3.73
CA LEU A 14 3.12 -6.84 -3.10
C LEU A 14 3.65 -8.28 -3.23
N ARG A 15 4.88 -8.41 -3.69
CA ARG A 15 5.64 -9.66 -3.82
C ARG A 15 6.64 -9.78 -2.69
N ASP A 16 7.20 -10.98 -2.54
CA ASP A 16 8.12 -11.27 -1.44
C ASP A 16 9.39 -10.37 -1.51
N ASP A 17 9.88 -10.05 -2.72
CA ASP A 17 11.06 -9.19 -2.94
C ASP A 17 10.76 -7.69 -2.81
N ASP A 18 9.49 -7.29 -2.63
CA ASP A 18 9.11 -5.89 -2.45
C ASP A 18 9.30 -5.42 -1.00
N TYR A 19 9.65 -6.33 -0.08
CA TYR A 19 9.89 -6.06 1.34
C TYR A 19 11.38 -6.00 1.65
N GLU A 20 11.80 -5.13 2.57
CA GLU A 20 13.20 -5.11 3.06
C GLU A 20 13.51 -6.25 4.04
N GLY A 21 12.50 -7.05 4.39
CA GLY A 21 12.59 -8.14 5.36
C GLY A 21 11.45 -9.12 5.18
N ASP A 22 10.90 -9.62 6.29
CA ASP A 22 9.83 -10.60 6.25
C ASP A 22 8.51 -9.98 5.76
N ARG A 23 7.86 -10.64 4.80
CA ARG A 23 6.51 -10.29 4.34
C ARG A 23 5.45 -10.42 5.43
N LEU A 24 4.26 -9.87 5.18
CA LEU A 24 3.06 -9.98 6.02
C LEU A 24 2.38 -11.37 5.97
N GLY A 25 3.14 -12.44 6.21
CA GLY A 25 2.68 -13.83 6.25
C GLY A 25 2.30 -14.44 4.89
N GLY A 26 1.53 -13.71 4.07
CA GLY A 26 1.09 -14.08 2.73
C GLY A 26 1.20 -12.93 1.74
N ARG A 27 0.66 -13.12 0.53
CA ARG A 27 0.68 -12.09 -0.51
C ARG A 27 -0.30 -10.98 -0.17
N SER A 28 0.20 -9.75 -0.08
CA SER A 28 -0.59 -8.57 0.27
C SER A 28 -0.84 -7.66 -0.94
N ASN A 29 -1.75 -6.71 -0.77
CA ASN A 29 -2.02 -5.69 -1.78
C ASN A 29 -2.16 -4.32 -1.12
N VAL A 30 -1.71 -3.27 -1.79
CA VAL A 30 -1.95 -1.87 -1.42
C VAL A 30 -3.24 -1.42 -2.08
N LEU A 31 -4.12 -0.79 -1.29
CA LEU A 31 -5.47 -0.41 -1.69
C LEU A 31 -5.62 1.12 -1.63
N ARG A 32 -5.46 1.80 -2.77
CA ARG A 32 -5.52 3.27 -2.87
C ARG A 32 -6.77 3.95 -2.32
N TRP A 33 -7.93 3.28 -2.41
CA TRP A 33 -9.19 3.82 -1.86
C TRP A 33 -9.34 3.61 -0.35
N SER A 34 -8.40 2.96 0.31
CA SER A 34 -8.38 2.71 1.75
C SER A 34 -7.30 3.53 2.47
N LEU A 35 -6.85 4.64 1.86
CA LEU A 35 -5.88 5.56 2.45
C LEU A 35 -6.48 6.25 3.68
N ALA A 36 -5.72 6.26 4.78
CA ALA A 36 -6.10 6.92 6.03
C ALA A 36 -4.96 7.82 6.52
N THR A 37 -5.31 9.00 7.01
CA THR A 37 -4.37 9.92 7.65
C THR A 37 -4.41 9.69 9.16
N LEU A 38 -3.25 9.38 9.74
CA LEU A 38 -3.07 9.34 11.20
C LEU A 38 -2.65 10.72 11.70
N THR A 39 -3.24 11.18 12.80
CA THR A 39 -2.91 12.49 13.41
C THR A 39 -1.75 12.40 14.38
N SER A 40 -1.40 11.18 14.82
CA SER A 40 -0.30 10.91 15.73
C SER A 40 0.39 9.59 15.41
N ALA A 41 1.72 9.56 15.52
CA ALA A 41 2.47 8.31 15.44
C ALA A 41 2.17 7.37 16.63
N ALA A 42 1.63 7.89 17.74
CA ALA A 42 1.21 7.08 18.88
C ALA A 42 0.01 6.18 18.59
N ASP A 43 -0.72 6.44 17.49
CA ASP A 43 -1.83 5.58 17.03
C ASP A 43 -1.32 4.31 16.31
N VAL A 44 0.01 4.17 16.13
CA VAL A 44 0.66 2.98 15.58
C VAL A 44 1.16 2.10 16.72
N ASP A 45 0.46 0.99 16.97
CA ASP A 45 0.85 0.04 18.03
C ASP A 45 2.15 -0.71 17.69
N HIS A 46 2.29 -1.17 16.43
CA HIS A 46 3.40 -2.01 16.00
C HIS A 46 3.80 -1.77 14.54
N TYR A 47 5.12 -1.71 14.30
CA TYR A 47 5.70 -1.77 12.96
C TYR A 47 5.98 -3.23 12.60
N LEU A 48 5.41 -3.71 11.49
CA LEU A 48 5.49 -5.11 11.09
C LEU A 48 6.58 -5.38 10.04
N THR A 49 6.65 -4.58 8.99
CA THR A 49 7.63 -4.68 7.89
C THR A 49 7.77 -3.34 7.17
N SER A 50 8.78 -3.20 6.33
CA SER A 50 8.99 -2.10 5.38
C SER A 50 9.03 -2.61 3.93
N LEU A 51 8.78 -1.70 3.00
CA LEU A 51 8.94 -1.91 1.55
C LEU A 51 10.31 -1.41 1.11
N VAL A 52 10.88 -2.01 0.06
CA VAL A 52 12.11 -1.50 -0.57
C VAL A 52 11.87 -0.13 -1.21
N ASP A 53 12.92 0.68 -1.35
CA ASP A 53 12.84 2.06 -1.88
C ASP A 53 12.12 2.13 -3.24
N ASP A 54 12.52 1.30 -4.21
CA ASP A 54 11.92 1.27 -5.55
C ASP A 54 10.40 1.01 -5.51
N HIS A 55 9.95 0.17 -4.59
CA HIS A 55 8.53 -0.16 -4.45
C HIS A 55 7.77 0.90 -3.66
N THR A 56 8.42 1.55 -2.70
CA THR A 56 7.86 2.70 -1.99
C THR A 56 7.56 3.84 -2.96
N GLU A 57 8.43 4.10 -3.93
CA GLU A 57 8.19 5.09 -4.99
C GLU A 57 6.99 4.71 -5.87
N ALA A 58 6.86 3.43 -6.24
CA ALA A 58 5.72 2.94 -7.02
C ALA A 58 4.38 3.15 -6.30
N VAL A 59 4.33 2.87 -4.99
CA VAL A 59 3.14 3.14 -4.16
C VAL A 59 2.84 4.64 -4.12
N ALA A 60 3.85 5.47 -3.85
CA ALA A 60 3.67 6.92 -3.76
C ALA A 60 3.09 7.52 -5.05
N ASN A 61 3.65 7.15 -6.21
CA ASN A 61 3.15 7.62 -7.50
C ASN A 61 1.69 7.22 -7.75
N GLN A 62 1.33 5.97 -7.43
CA GLN A 62 -0.05 5.49 -7.60
C GLN A 62 -1.04 6.24 -6.69
N GLU A 63 -0.67 6.52 -5.45
CA GLU A 63 -1.51 7.28 -4.51
C GLU A 63 -1.65 8.75 -4.93
N ILE A 64 -0.55 9.39 -5.37
CA ILE A 64 -0.57 10.77 -5.87
C ILE A 64 -1.52 10.88 -7.06
N ASP A 65 -1.42 9.97 -8.03
CA ASP A 65 -2.30 9.94 -9.19
C ASP A 65 -3.77 9.74 -8.78
N TYR A 66 -4.03 8.88 -7.79
CA TYR A 66 -5.37 8.62 -7.29
C TYR A 66 -5.99 9.83 -6.58
N ILE A 67 -5.21 10.52 -5.73
CA ILE A 67 -5.68 11.68 -4.97
C ILE A 67 -5.83 12.92 -5.86
N SER A 68 -4.98 13.05 -6.89
CA SER A 68 -4.96 14.22 -7.77
C SER A 68 -5.98 14.16 -8.91
N SER A 69 -6.66 13.02 -9.10
CA SER A 69 -7.69 12.80 -10.11
C SER A 69 -9.09 13.21 -9.65
#